data_AF-W0GXL4-F1
#
_entry.id   AF-W0GXL4-F1
#
_cell.length_a   1.000
_cell.length_b   1.000
_cell.length_c   1.000
_cell.angle_alpha   90.00
_cell.angle_beta   90.00
_cell.angle_gamma   90.00
#
_symmetry.space_group_name_H-M   'P 1'
#
loop_
_entity.id
_entity.type
_entity.pdbx_description
1 polymer ?
#
loop_
_entity_poly.entity_id
_entity_poly.type
_entity_poly.pdbx_seq_one_letter_code
_entity_poly.pdbx_strand_id
1 'polypeptide(L)'
;MAPLIPGELLPEPGELELNAGRPVTTVSVSNSGDRPVQVGSHFHFAEANAALQFDRAAARGQRLDIPAGTAIRFEPGDSRDVNLIPFAGARRVIGFNGQINGPLNA
;
A
#
# COMPACT_ATOMS: atom_id res chain seq x y z
N MET A 1 -20.95 38.79 11.47
CA MET A 1 -19.97 37.93 12.16
C MET A 1 -20.31 36.50 11.76
N ALA A 2 -19.36 35.71 11.29
CA ALA A 2 -19.61 34.29 11.08
C ALA A 2 -20.04 33.67 12.43
N PRO A 3 -21.03 32.77 12.46
CA PRO A 3 -21.47 32.13 13.70
C PRO A 3 -20.33 31.28 14.29
N LEU A 4 -20.18 31.29 15.62
CA LEU A 4 -19.24 30.42 16.33
C LEU A 4 -19.69 28.95 16.19
N ILE A 5 -18.79 28.08 15.75
CA ILE A 5 -19.03 26.63 15.67
C ILE A 5 -18.07 25.91 16.63
N PRO A 6 -18.51 25.47 17.83
CA PRO A 6 -17.65 24.77 18.77
C PRO A 6 -17.05 23.50 18.17
N GLY A 7 -15.72 23.41 18.16
CA GLY A 7 -14.98 22.26 17.63
C GLY A 7 -14.76 22.27 16.12
N GLU A 8 -15.04 23.37 15.42
CA GLU A 8 -14.71 23.48 14.00
C GLU A 8 -13.20 23.38 13.76
N LEU A 9 -12.84 22.71 12.66
CA LEU A 9 -11.48 22.70 12.15
C LEU A 9 -11.39 23.73 11.03
N LEU A 10 -10.40 24.61 11.14
CA LEU A 10 -10.07 25.62 10.13
C LEU A 10 -8.68 25.27 9.55
N PRO A 11 -8.57 24.24 8.69
CA PRO A 11 -7.30 23.85 8.12
C PRO A 11 -6.76 24.94 7.18
N GLU A 12 -5.44 25.01 7.06
CA GLU A 12 -4.81 25.82 6.02
C GLU A 12 -5.19 25.28 4.63
N PRO A 13 -5.35 26.15 3.62
CA PRO A 13 -5.55 25.71 2.25
C PRO A 13 -4.27 25.03 1.73
N GLY A 14 -4.45 23.96 0.95
CA GLY A 14 -3.34 23.24 0.33
C GLY A 14 -3.54 21.74 0.32
N GLU A 15 -2.49 21.02 -0.05
CA GLU A 15 -2.45 19.56 -0.09
C GLU A 15 -1.25 19.06 0.72
N LEU A 16 -1.38 17.87 1.30
CA LEU A 16 -0.30 17.19 1.99
C LEU A 16 0.25 16.09 1.08
N GLU A 17 1.48 16.27 0.61
CA GLU A 17 2.20 15.21 -0.11
C GLU A 17 2.57 14.09 0.86
N LEU A 18 2.12 12.88 0.57
CA LEU A 18 2.47 11.70 1.34
C LEU A 18 3.68 11.02 0.73
N ASN A 19 4.50 10.38 1.58
CA ASN A 19 5.62 9.55 1.14
C ASN A 19 6.65 10.27 0.24
N ALA A 20 6.73 11.60 0.35
CA ALA A 20 7.58 12.46 -0.48
C ALA A 20 9.02 11.96 -0.60
N GLY A 21 9.56 12.05 -1.82
CA GLY A 21 10.95 11.68 -2.14
C GLY A 21 11.23 10.18 -2.18
N ARG A 22 10.22 9.31 -2.02
CA ARG A 22 10.41 7.86 -2.16
C ARG A 22 10.33 7.43 -3.62
N PRO A 23 11.18 6.48 -4.06
CA PRO A 23 11.06 5.92 -5.40
C PRO A 23 9.76 5.12 -5.50
N VAL A 24 9.02 5.34 -6.60
CA VAL A 24 7.76 4.66 -6.90
C VAL A 24 8.00 3.56 -7.92
N THR A 25 7.47 2.37 -7.64
CA THR A 25 7.40 1.25 -8.58
C THR A 25 5.95 1.01 -8.94
N THR A 26 5.57 1.21 -10.20
CA THR A 26 4.23 0.88 -10.69
C THR A 26 4.18 -0.58 -11.13
N VAL A 27 3.18 -1.32 -10.66
CA VAL A 27 3.00 -2.74 -10.98
C VAL A 27 1.56 -2.98 -11.40
N SER A 28 1.37 -3.72 -12.49
CA SER A 28 0.04 -4.20 -12.91
C SER A 28 -0.38 -5.42 -12.10
N VAL A 29 -1.56 -5.37 -11.50
CA VAL A 29 -2.08 -6.40 -10.61
C VAL A 29 -3.43 -6.87 -11.12
N SER A 30 -3.61 -8.18 -11.26
CA SER A 30 -4.91 -8.78 -11.55
C SER A 30 -5.34 -9.78 -10.49
N ASN A 31 -6.64 -9.90 -10.23
CA ASN A 31 -7.18 -10.90 -9.32
C ASN A 31 -7.75 -12.08 -10.11
N SER A 32 -7.04 -13.20 -10.13
CA SER A 32 -7.50 -14.44 -10.79
C SER A 32 -8.40 -15.31 -9.90
N GLY A 33 -8.67 -14.87 -8.67
CA GLY A 33 -9.57 -15.55 -7.75
C GLY A 33 -11.05 -15.28 -8.04
N ASP A 34 -11.90 -16.07 -7.40
CA ASP A 34 -13.37 -15.95 -7.43
C ASP A 34 -13.94 -15.05 -6.32
N ARG A 35 -13.06 -14.52 -5.47
CA ARG A 35 -13.39 -13.67 -4.31
C ARG A 35 -12.60 -12.37 -4.36
N PRO A 36 -13.19 -11.28 -3.86
CA PRO A 36 -12.49 -10.01 -3.77
C PRO A 36 -11.33 -10.08 -2.78
N VAL A 37 -10.26 -9.38 -3.10
CA VAL A 37 -9.07 -9.22 -2.24
C VAL A 37 -8.86 -7.73 -1.96
N GLN A 38 -8.58 -7.39 -0.71
CA GLN A 38 -8.26 -6.03 -0.31
C GLN A 38 -6.92 -6.00 0.41
N VAL A 39 -6.02 -5.12 -0.03
CA VAL A 39 -4.65 -5.00 0.50
C VAL A 39 -4.45 -3.62 1.10
N GLY A 40 -4.04 -3.58 2.37
CA GLY A 40 -3.85 -2.34 3.12
C GLY A 40 -2.51 -1.65 2.84
N SER A 41 -2.46 -0.36 3.17
CA SER A 41 -1.33 0.57 2.96
C SER A 41 0.04 0.07 3.43
N HIS A 42 0.11 -0.75 4.48
CA HIS A 42 1.36 -1.19 5.13
C HIS A 42 1.61 -2.70 5.02
N PHE A 43 0.82 -3.42 4.23
CA PHE A 43 1.06 -4.82 3.99
C PHE A 43 2.26 -5.00 3.06
N HIS A 44 3.13 -5.99 3.33
CA HIS A 44 4.24 -6.31 2.43
C HIS A 44 3.69 -6.87 1.11
N PHE A 45 3.71 -6.06 0.05
CA PHE A 45 2.90 -6.32 -1.14
C PHE A 45 3.29 -7.63 -1.84
N ALA A 46 4.57 -7.99 -1.85
CA ALA A 46 5.02 -9.27 -2.41
C ALA A 46 4.39 -10.50 -1.72
N GLU A 47 3.97 -10.40 -0.45
CA GLU A 47 3.33 -11.49 0.31
C GLU A 47 1.79 -11.43 0.27
N ALA A 48 1.19 -10.55 -0.57
CA ALA A 48 -0.26 -10.44 -0.70
C ALA A 48 -0.87 -11.76 -1.22
N ASN A 49 -2.20 -11.88 -1.14
CA ASN A 49 -2.93 -13.10 -1.51
C ASN A 49 -2.43 -13.71 -2.84
N ALA A 50 -2.21 -15.04 -2.87
CA ALA A 50 -1.67 -15.75 -4.02
C ALA A 50 -2.56 -15.69 -5.28
N ALA A 51 -3.85 -15.39 -5.12
CA ALA A 51 -4.78 -15.17 -6.24
C ALA A 51 -4.51 -13.85 -7.00
N LEU A 52 -3.72 -12.94 -6.44
CA LEU A 52 -3.28 -11.75 -7.14
C LEU A 52 -2.06 -12.07 -8.02
N GLN A 53 -2.15 -11.81 -9.31
CA GLN A 53 -1.08 -12.01 -10.29
C GLN A 53 -0.40 -10.69 -10.59
N PHE A 54 0.90 -10.62 -10.35
CA PHE A 54 1.77 -9.47 -10.59
C PHE A 54 3.25 -9.86 -10.41
N ASP A 55 4.17 -8.96 -10.73
CA ASP A 55 5.60 -9.16 -10.48
C ASP A 55 5.92 -9.08 -8.98
N ARG A 56 5.98 -10.26 -8.35
CA ARG A 56 6.30 -10.43 -6.93
C ARG A 56 7.73 -10.01 -6.59
N ALA A 57 8.67 -10.12 -7.53
CA ALA A 57 10.05 -9.72 -7.32
C ALA A 57 10.17 -8.19 -7.27
N ALA A 58 9.50 -7.49 -8.19
CA ALA A 58 9.41 -6.03 -8.18
C ALA A 58 8.76 -5.50 -6.89
N ALA A 59 7.76 -6.21 -6.35
CA ALA A 59 7.07 -5.82 -5.13
C ALA A 59 7.82 -6.14 -3.82
N ARG A 60 8.97 -6.83 -3.88
CA ARG A 60 9.70 -7.27 -2.67
C ARG A 60 10.19 -6.07 -1.87
N GLY A 61 9.87 -6.06 -0.58
CA GLY A 61 10.21 -5.01 0.35
C GLY A 61 9.41 -3.71 0.16
N GLN A 62 8.32 -3.76 -0.60
CA GLN A 62 7.48 -2.60 -0.90
C GLN A 62 6.08 -2.73 -0.29
N ARG A 63 5.41 -1.59 -0.14
CA ARG A 63 4.03 -1.44 0.31
C ARG A 63 3.29 -0.46 -0.62
N LEU A 64 1.96 -0.44 -0.56
CA LEU A 64 1.15 0.48 -1.35
C LEU A 64 1.47 1.94 -1.02
N ASP A 65 1.60 2.76 -2.06
CA ASP A 65 1.77 4.21 -1.96
C ASP A 65 0.41 4.90 -1.87
N ILE A 66 -0.25 4.72 -0.73
CA ILE A 66 -1.58 5.26 -0.43
C ILE A 66 -1.60 5.81 1.00
N PRO A 67 -2.61 6.62 1.38
CA PRO A 67 -2.75 7.12 2.74
C PRO A 67 -2.74 6.01 3.80
N ALA A 68 -2.06 6.25 4.91
CA ALA A 68 -1.97 5.30 6.00
C ALA A 68 -3.36 4.90 6.52
N GLY A 69 -3.56 3.61 6.78
CA GLY A 69 -4.86 3.06 7.21
C GLY A 69 -5.85 2.76 6.07
N THR A 70 -5.58 3.20 4.84
CA THR A 70 -6.42 2.88 3.67
C THR A 70 -5.98 1.58 2.99
N ALA A 71 -6.74 1.17 1.96
CA ALA A 71 -6.51 -0.07 1.22
C ALA A 71 -6.99 0.04 -0.25
N ILE A 72 -6.43 -0.81 -1.12
CA ILE A 72 -6.92 -1.02 -2.48
C ILE A 72 -7.65 -2.36 -2.55
N ARG A 73 -8.81 -2.35 -3.22
CA ARG A 73 -9.67 -3.52 -3.42
C ARG A 73 -9.62 -3.97 -4.88
N PHE A 74 -9.47 -5.29 -5.07
CA PHE A 74 -9.45 -5.97 -6.35
C PHE A 74 -10.63 -6.94 -6.41
N GLU A 75 -11.59 -6.68 -7.29
CA GLU A 75 -12.71 -7.59 -7.54
C GLU A 75 -12.25 -8.82 -8.34
N PRO A 76 -12.99 -9.94 -8.33
CA PRO A 76 -12.70 -11.08 -9.21
C PRO A 76 -12.58 -10.68 -10.69
N GLY A 77 -11.47 -11.05 -11.34
CA GLY A 77 -11.18 -10.72 -12.74
C GLY A 77 -10.73 -9.28 -13.00
N ASP A 78 -10.68 -8.43 -11.97
CA ASP A 78 -10.20 -7.04 -12.09
C ASP A 78 -8.70 -7.00 -12.36
N SER A 79 -8.26 -5.99 -13.11
CA SER A 79 -6.86 -5.68 -13.36
C SER A 79 -6.62 -4.18 -13.36
N ARG A 80 -5.65 -3.73 -12.58
CA ARG A 80 -5.27 -2.33 -12.47
C ARG A 80 -3.82 -2.16 -12.06
N ASP A 81 -3.27 -1.02 -12.40
CA ASP A 81 -1.95 -0.62 -11.95
C ASP A 81 -2.02 -0.04 -10.53
N VAL A 82 -1.01 -0.36 -9.72
CA VAL A 82 -0.83 0.22 -8.38
C VAL A 82 0.59 0.72 -8.22
N ASN A 83 0.73 1.77 -7.42
CA ASN A 83 2.02 2.32 -7.05
C ASN A 83 2.50 1.73 -5.74
N LEU A 84 3.75 1.29 -5.72
CA LEU A 84 4.44 0.75 -4.57
C LEU A 84 5.61 1.64 -4.19
N ILE A 85 5.90 1.70 -2.89
CA ILE A 85 7.06 2.37 -2.32
C ILE A 85 7.77 1.44 -1.34
N PRO A 86 9.09 1.56 -1.19
CA PRO A 86 9.85 0.74 -0.26
C PRO A 86 9.45 1.00 1.19
N PHE A 87 9.48 -0.06 2.02
CA PHE A 87 9.57 0.10 3.46
C PHE A 87 10.80 0.93 3.84
N ALA A 88 10.65 1.77 4.86
CA ALA A 88 11.76 2.48 5.50
C ALA A 88 12.14 1.82 6.84
N GLY A 89 12.92 2.53 7.66
CA GLY A 89 13.42 2.02 8.93
C GLY A 89 14.41 0.87 8.73
N ALA A 90 14.38 -0.10 9.64
CA ALA A 90 15.31 -1.24 9.61
C ALA A 90 15.07 -2.22 8.45
N ARG A 91 14.00 -2.04 7.65
CA ARG A 91 13.65 -2.91 6.52
C ARG A 91 13.66 -4.41 6.88
N ARG A 92 13.02 -4.75 8.01
CA ARG A 92 12.81 -6.12 8.47
C ARG A 92 11.33 -6.47 8.34
N VAL A 93 11.04 -7.58 7.67
CA VAL A 93 9.69 -8.10 7.42
C VAL A 93 9.51 -9.39 8.20
N ILE A 94 8.64 -9.38 9.20
CA ILE A 94 8.37 -10.51 10.10
C ILE A 94 6.88 -10.85 10.05
N GLY A 95 6.51 -12.13 10.01
CA GLY A 95 5.13 -12.58 9.92
C GLY A 95 4.64 -12.64 8.47
N PHE A 96 3.55 -11.93 8.15
CA PHE A 96 2.88 -11.99 6.85
C PHE A 96 2.59 -13.44 6.41
N ASN A 97 3.21 -13.91 5.32
CA ASN A 97 3.10 -15.29 4.86
C ASN A 97 4.41 -16.07 5.09
N GLY A 98 5.28 -15.55 5.97
CA GLY A 98 6.52 -16.16 6.40
C GLY A 98 7.61 -16.22 5.33
N GLN A 99 7.45 -15.52 4.19
CA GLN A 99 8.37 -15.66 3.04
C GLN A 99 9.70 -14.92 3.26
N ILE A 100 9.69 -13.86 4.09
CA ILE A 100 10.89 -13.11 4.43
C ILE A 100 11.36 -13.45 5.84
N ASN A 101 10.51 -13.26 6.85
CA ASN A 101 10.81 -13.48 8.28
C ASN A 101 12.20 -12.98 8.72
N GLY A 102 12.62 -11.82 8.21
CA GLY A 102 13.97 -11.30 8.44
C GLY A 102 14.24 -9.94 7.79
N PRO A 103 15.50 -9.49 7.81
CA PRO A 103 15.94 -8.31 7.06
C PRO A 103 15.82 -8.52 5.55
N LEU A 104 15.41 -7.48 4.82
CA LEU A 104 15.27 -7.51 3.36
C LEU A 104 16.61 -7.46 2.60
N ASN A 105 17.66 -6.98 3.26
CA ASN A 105 19.01 -6.80 2.70
C ASN A 105 20.01 -7.79 3.30
N ALA A 106 19.58 -9.03 3.59
CA ALA A 106 20.47 -10.11 4.02
C ALA A 106 21.28 -10.65 2.84
#